data_AF-A0A9K3N243-F1
#
_entry.id   AF-A0A9K3N243-F1
#
_cell.length_a   1.000
_cell.length_b   1.000
_cell.length_c   1.000
_cell.angle_alpha   90.00
_cell.angle_beta   90.00
_cell.angle_gamma   90.00
#
_symmetry.space_group_name_H-M   'P 1'
#
loop_
_entity.id
_entity.type
_entity.pdbx_description
1 polymer ?
#
loop_
_entity_poly.entity_id
_entity_poly.type
_entity_poly.pdbx_seq_one_letter_code
_entity_poly.pdbx_strand_id
1 'polypeptide(L)'
;MLEDIGKIKKIKEMLKSAMFVNAYIYNHVGLVNMMRRFTNSHNLHRPAVTRFATSFITISQMHKQKHNLQKMIVSSEFLNSTWGKEVGGKRLYSILIKEKFWRNIVYAMKLMGPLVKVLRLVDGDKKPAMGYIYAAMKRAKATIKASFKREKQYAKAIEIIERRWQCQLGRPLHATGYFLNPEYYYANADEAKKGEIMGAVVKCIARLNPDESIQDKISLQLDKYQHAEGLFGDRMAIRQRSIRSPADWWNAFGGDTPELQKFAIRVLSLTCSATGCERNWSVFQQLHTKRRN
;
A
#
# COMPACT_ATOMS: atom_id res chain seq x y z
N MET A 1 7.14 5.52 -4.85
CA MET A 1 7.49 4.10 -5.05
C MET A 1 6.79 3.49 -6.26
N LEU A 2 5.46 3.33 -6.25
CA LEU A 2 4.70 2.69 -7.34
C LEU A 2 4.97 3.34 -8.71
N GLU A 3 5.08 4.67 -8.73
CA GLU A 3 5.43 5.41 -9.95
C GLU A 3 6.76 4.97 -10.56
N ASP A 4 7.82 4.90 -9.76
CA ASP A 4 9.15 4.58 -10.26
C ASP A 4 9.26 3.12 -10.70
N ILE A 5 8.56 2.21 -10.01
CA ILE A 5 8.41 0.82 -10.47
C ILE A 5 7.68 0.80 -11.81
N GLY A 6 6.64 1.63 -11.99
CA GLY A 6 5.94 1.82 -13.25
C GLY A 6 6.83 2.29 -14.41
N LYS A 7 7.97 2.94 -14.12
CA LYS A 7 8.96 3.38 -15.12
C LYS A 7 9.88 2.27 -15.61
N ILE A 8 9.91 1.09 -14.97
CA ILE A 8 10.65 -0.08 -15.47
C ILE A 8 10.14 -0.42 -16.87
N LYS A 9 11.03 -0.47 -17.88
CA LYS A 9 10.70 -0.57 -19.32
C LYS A 9 9.55 -1.55 -19.61
N LYS A 10 9.68 -2.80 -19.14
CA LYS A 10 8.68 -3.87 -19.31
C LYS A 10 7.30 -3.52 -18.73
N ILE A 11 7.27 -2.84 -17.58
CA ILE A 11 6.03 -2.39 -16.93
C ILE A 11 5.48 -1.17 -17.66
N LYS A 12 6.31 -0.19 -17.99
CA LYS A 12 5.93 1.03 -18.71
C LYS A 12 5.26 0.72 -20.04
N GLU A 13 5.86 -0.16 -20.84
CA GLU A 13 5.32 -0.59 -22.14
C GLU A 13 4.00 -1.36 -21.99
N MET A 14 3.90 -2.23 -20.98
CA MET A 14 2.67 -2.95 -20.66
C MET A 14 1.57 -1.99 -20.23
N LEU A 15 1.87 -1.03 -19.33
CA LEU A 15 0.90 -0.03 -18.86
C LEU A 15 0.38 0.82 -20.02
N LYS A 16 1.24 1.28 -20.93
CA LYS A 16 0.81 1.98 -22.16
C LYS A 16 -0.17 1.14 -22.98
N SER A 17 0.12 -0.15 -23.14
CA SER A 17 -0.74 -1.08 -23.89
C SER A 17 -2.07 -1.32 -23.18
N ALA A 18 -2.06 -1.50 -21.86
CA ALA A 18 -3.26 -1.66 -21.04
C ALA A 18 -4.15 -0.41 -21.05
N MET A 19 -3.55 0.78 -20.97
CA MET A 19 -4.28 2.04 -21.05
C MET A 19 -4.88 2.26 -22.44
N PHE A 20 -4.17 1.89 -23.51
CA PHE A 20 -4.74 1.87 -24.86
C PHE A 20 -5.95 0.93 -24.94
N VAL A 21 -5.82 -0.32 -24.48
CA VAL A 21 -6.93 -1.30 -24.47
C VAL A 21 -8.14 -0.72 -23.74
N ASN A 22 -7.93 -0.18 -22.54
CA ASN A 22 -9.01 0.37 -21.73
C ASN A 22 -9.66 1.57 -22.44
N ALA A 23 -8.89 2.57 -22.84
CA ALA A 23 -9.42 3.76 -23.52
C ALA A 23 -10.15 3.40 -24.82
N TYR A 24 -9.57 2.54 -25.63
CA TYR A 24 -10.16 2.15 -26.91
C TYR A 24 -11.49 1.40 -26.73
N ILE A 25 -11.61 0.49 -25.75
CA ILE A 25 -12.89 -0.15 -25.44
C ILE A 25 -13.92 0.89 -24.96
N TYR A 26 -13.56 1.73 -23.99
CA TYR A 26 -14.51 2.67 -23.38
C TYR A 26 -14.91 3.85 -24.26
N ASN A 27 -14.13 4.17 -25.30
CA ASN A 27 -14.50 5.18 -26.28
C ASN A 27 -15.52 4.68 -27.32
N HIS A 28 -15.80 3.38 -27.37
CA HIS A 28 -16.75 2.79 -28.32
C HIS A 28 -17.86 2.07 -27.57
N VAL A 29 -19.05 2.66 -27.53
CA VAL A 29 -20.23 2.09 -26.83
C VAL A 29 -20.50 0.65 -27.24
N GLY A 30 -20.38 0.34 -28.54
CA GLY A 30 -20.54 -1.02 -29.05
C GLY A 30 -19.53 -2.02 -28.47
N LEU A 31 -18.25 -1.64 -28.35
CA LEU A 31 -17.22 -2.48 -27.71
C LEU A 31 -17.42 -2.61 -26.20
N VAL A 32 -17.93 -1.57 -25.51
CA VAL A 32 -18.29 -1.67 -24.09
C VAL A 32 -19.38 -2.72 -23.90
N ASN A 33 -20.45 -2.65 -24.71
CA ASN A 33 -21.56 -3.59 -24.63
C ASN A 33 -21.12 -5.01 -24.98
N MET A 34 -20.27 -5.17 -26.01
CA MET A 34 -19.66 -6.45 -26.35
C MET A 34 -18.83 -6.99 -25.19
N MET A 35 -17.91 -6.19 -24.65
CA MET A 35 -17.09 -6.58 -23.50
C MET A 35 -17.94 -7.03 -22.31
N ARG A 36 -19.01 -6.30 -21.97
CA ARG A 36 -19.93 -6.66 -20.88
C ARG A 36 -20.64 -8.00 -21.10
N ARG A 37 -20.99 -8.37 -22.34
CA ARG A 37 -21.55 -9.70 -22.64
C ARG A 37 -20.54 -10.81 -22.33
N PHE A 38 -19.26 -10.61 -22.66
CA PHE A 38 -18.22 -11.59 -22.39
C PHE A 38 -17.75 -11.61 -20.93
N THR A 39 -17.84 -10.49 -20.21
CA THR A 39 -17.35 -10.35 -18.84
C THR A 39 -18.44 -10.48 -17.78
N ASN A 40 -19.66 -10.87 -18.12
CA ASN A 40 -20.82 -10.86 -17.21
C ASN A 40 -20.98 -9.49 -16.54
N SER A 41 -21.02 -8.43 -17.35
CA SER A 41 -21.14 -7.02 -16.94
C SER A 41 -20.00 -6.46 -16.08
N HIS A 42 -18.87 -7.18 -15.93
CA HIS A 42 -17.72 -6.66 -15.21
C HIS A 42 -16.97 -5.62 -16.02
N ASN A 43 -16.83 -4.41 -15.46
CA ASN A 43 -16.02 -3.35 -16.04
C ASN A 43 -14.52 -3.61 -15.80
N LEU A 44 -13.67 -3.13 -16.72
CA LEU A 44 -12.20 -3.19 -16.63
C LEU A 44 -11.55 -2.09 -15.77
N HIS A 45 -12.25 -1.00 -15.46
CA HIS A 45 -11.70 0.10 -14.67
C HIS A 45 -12.55 0.37 -13.43
N ARG A 46 -11.89 0.85 -12.37
CA ARG A 46 -12.53 1.45 -11.19
C ARG A 46 -11.70 2.65 -10.75
N PRO A 47 -12.29 3.84 -10.56
CA PRO A 47 -11.58 4.99 -10.02
C PRO A 47 -10.95 4.67 -8.65
N ALA A 48 -9.74 5.17 -8.41
CA ALA A 48 -9.09 5.16 -7.11
C ALA A 48 -8.45 6.52 -6.83
N VAL A 49 -8.15 6.76 -5.55
CA VAL A 49 -7.64 8.05 -5.03
C VAL A 49 -6.40 8.52 -5.78
N THR A 50 -5.50 7.60 -6.14
CA THR A 50 -4.30 7.95 -6.92
C THR A 50 -4.34 7.35 -8.32
N ARG A 51 -3.85 8.12 -9.30
CA ARG A 51 -3.62 7.69 -10.69
C ARG A 51 -2.84 6.38 -10.83
N PHE A 52 -1.91 6.10 -9.89
CA PHE A 52 -1.18 4.84 -9.84
C PHE A 52 -2.01 3.68 -9.30
N ALA A 53 -2.81 3.90 -8.25
CA ALA A 53 -3.76 2.89 -7.77
C ALA A 53 -4.80 2.57 -8.86
N THR A 54 -5.31 3.57 -9.59
CA THR A 54 -6.20 3.37 -10.73
C THR A 54 -5.56 2.50 -11.80
N SER A 55 -4.33 2.82 -12.21
CA SER A 55 -3.58 2.02 -13.21
C SER A 55 -3.40 0.57 -12.76
N PHE A 56 -3.06 0.34 -11.48
CA PHE A 56 -2.92 -1.00 -10.92
C PHE A 56 -4.26 -1.77 -10.88
N ILE A 57 -5.34 -1.11 -10.48
CA ILE A 57 -6.67 -1.71 -10.42
C ILE A 57 -7.14 -2.10 -11.83
N THR A 58 -6.92 -1.24 -12.82
CA THR A 58 -7.25 -1.55 -14.22
C THR A 58 -6.52 -2.80 -14.71
N ILE A 59 -5.19 -2.90 -14.55
CA ILE A 59 -4.46 -4.10 -14.99
C ILE A 59 -4.84 -5.36 -14.20
N SER A 60 -5.16 -5.22 -12.91
CA SER A 60 -5.62 -6.33 -12.07
C SER A 60 -6.97 -6.86 -12.55
N GLN A 61 -7.87 -5.96 -12.95
CA GLN A 61 -9.17 -6.33 -13.47
C GLN A 61 -9.08 -6.91 -14.89
N MET A 62 -8.23 -6.33 -15.75
CA MET A 62 -7.90 -6.94 -17.04
C MET A 62 -7.37 -8.36 -16.88
N HIS A 63 -6.49 -8.60 -15.91
CA HIS A 63 -5.98 -9.95 -15.63
C HIS A 63 -7.09 -10.93 -15.25
N LYS A 64 -8.01 -10.53 -14.36
CA LYS A 64 -9.18 -11.34 -13.99
C LYS A 64 -10.06 -11.67 -15.20
N GLN A 65 -10.19 -10.72 -16.12
CA GLN A 65 -10.99 -10.86 -17.34
C GLN A 65 -10.18 -11.39 -18.54
N LYS A 66 -8.94 -11.88 -18.34
CA LYS A 66 -8.05 -12.31 -19.45
C LYS A 66 -8.76 -13.21 -20.45
N HIS A 67 -9.36 -14.29 -19.96
CA HIS A 67 -9.98 -15.31 -20.81
C HIS A 67 -11.21 -14.76 -21.54
N ASN A 68 -12.02 -13.95 -20.86
CA ASN A 68 -13.20 -13.31 -21.43
C ASN A 68 -12.83 -12.30 -22.51
N LEU A 69 -11.80 -11.48 -22.27
CA LEU A 69 -11.27 -10.53 -23.26
C LEU A 69 -10.65 -11.22 -24.47
N GLN A 70 -9.96 -12.35 -24.26
CA GLN A 70 -9.43 -13.16 -25.36
C GLN A 70 -10.56 -13.80 -26.17
N LYS A 71 -11.59 -14.35 -25.52
CA LYS A 71 -12.78 -14.88 -26.21
C LYS A 71 -13.52 -13.80 -27.01
N MET A 72 -13.70 -12.61 -26.43
CA MET A 72 -14.31 -11.47 -27.10
C MET A 72 -13.58 -11.12 -28.40
N ILE A 73 -12.24 -11.00 -28.34
CA ILE A 73 -11.46 -10.48 -29.46
C ILE A 73 -11.29 -11.47 -30.62
N VAL A 74 -11.47 -12.77 -30.37
CA VAL A 74 -11.46 -13.83 -31.40
C VAL A 74 -12.87 -14.21 -31.87
N SER A 75 -13.91 -13.60 -31.32
CA SER A 75 -15.29 -13.88 -31.71
C SER A 75 -15.57 -13.42 -33.14
N SER A 76 -16.46 -14.13 -33.85
CA SER A 76 -16.96 -13.70 -35.15
C SER A 76 -17.60 -12.32 -35.08
N GLU A 77 -18.28 -12.01 -33.97
CA GLU A 77 -18.88 -10.70 -33.69
C GLU A 77 -17.84 -9.57 -33.76
N PHE A 78 -16.70 -9.72 -33.08
CA PHE A 78 -15.62 -8.74 -33.16
C PHE A 78 -14.95 -8.72 -34.53
N LEU A 79 -14.57 -9.88 -35.07
CA LEU A 79 -13.80 -9.97 -36.31
C LEU A 79 -14.55 -9.45 -37.53
N ASN A 80 -15.88 -9.63 -37.58
CA ASN A 80 -16.72 -9.16 -38.68
C ASN A 80 -17.19 -7.70 -38.51
N SER A 81 -17.08 -7.14 -37.30
CA SER A 81 -17.43 -5.74 -37.01
C SER A 81 -16.53 -4.73 -37.74
N THR A 82 -16.93 -3.46 -37.71
CA THR A 82 -16.09 -2.32 -38.16
C THR A 82 -14.79 -2.24 -37.34
N TRP A 83 -14.86 -2.48 -36.01
CA TRP A 83 -13.70 -2.46 -35.12
C TRP A 83 -12.66 -3.53 -35.47
N GLY A 84 -13.09 -4.74 -35.88
CA GLY A 84 -12.19 -5.81 -36.29
C GLY A 84 -11.34 -5.45 -37.53
N LYS A 85 -11.85 -4.55 -38.37
CA LYS A 85 -11.24 -4.17 -39.66
C LYS A 85 -10.34 -2.93 -39.55
N GLU A 86 -10.65 -2.01 -38.64
CA GLU A 86 -9.89 -0.76 -38.47
C GLU A 86 -8.54 -0.96 -37.74
N VAL A 87 -7.65 0.02 -37.90
CA VAL A 87 -6.29 -0.01 -37.33
C VAL A 87 -6.32 -0.11 -35.79
N GLY A 88 -7.25 0.59 -35.14
CA GLY A 88 -7.42 0.58 -33.69
C GLY A 88 -7.77 -0.79 -33.13
N GLY A 89 -8.75 -1.47 -33.73
CA GLY A 89 -9.17 -2.79 -33.26
C GLY A 89 -8.20 -3.91 -33.67
N LYS A 90 -7.50 -3.79 -34.80
CA LYS A 90 -6.35 -4.67 -35.11
C LYS A 90 -5.24 -4.55 -34.07
N ARG A 91 -4.95 -3.32 -33.60
CA ARG A 91 -4.01 -3.10 -32.49
C ARG A 91 -4.53 -3.71 -31.19
N LEU A 92 -5.81 -3.53 -30.85
CA LEU A 92 -6.46 -4.15 -29.69
C LEU A 92 -6.31 -5.68 -29.71
N TYR A 93 -6.66 -6.31 -30.83
CA TYR A 93 -6.47 -7.75 -31.08
C TYR A 93 -5.02 -8.17 -30.83
N SER A 94 -4.07 -7.48 -31.45
CA SER A 94 -2.66 -7.80 -31.32
C SER A 94 -2.15 -7.74 -29.87
N ILE A 95 -2.71 -6.87 -29.02
CA ILE A 95 -2.31 -6.75 -27.61
C ILE A 95 -2.92 -7.89 -26.79
N LEU A 96 -4.22 -8.15 -26.94
CA LEU A 96 -4.95 -9.12 -26.12
C LEU A 96 -4.57 -10.57 -26.42
N ILE A 97 -4.12 -10.89 -27.63
CA ILE A 97 -3.67 -12.25 -27.97
C ILE A 97 -2.22 -12.52 -27.55
N LYS A 98 -1.39 -11.48 -27.35
CA LYS A 98 0.03 -11.63 -27.03
C LYS A 98 0.23 -12.12 -25.59
N GLU A 99 0.68 -13.36 -25.42
CA GLU A 99 1.01 -13.90 -24.10
C GLU A 99 2.07 -13.10 -23.34
N LYS A 100 2.99 -12.43 -24.05
CA LYS A 100 3.96 -11.51 -23.43
C LYS A 100 3.29 -10.37 -22.67
N PHE A 101 2.16 -9.83 -23.17
CA PHE A 101 1.41 -8.77 -22.49
C PHE A 101 0.87 -9.25 -21.14
N TRP A 102 0.21 -10.40 -21.11
CA TRP A 102 -0.34 -11.00 -19.88
C TRP A 102 0.75 -11.38 -18.88
N ARG A 103 1.87 -11.96 -19.34
CA ARG A 103 3.03 -12.22 -18.46
C ARG A 103 3.58 -10.94 -17.85
N ASN A 104 3.55 -9.83 -18.56
CA ASN A 104 3.99 -8.53 -18.05
C ASN A 104 2.99 -7.95 -17.03
N ILE A 105 1.68 -8.18 -17.20
CA ILE A 105 0.66 -7.83 -16.20
C ILE A 105 0.93 -8.58 -14.89
N VAL A 106 1.10 -9.91 -14.94
CA VAL A 106 1.39 -10.72 -13.75
C VAL A 106 2.68 -10.26 -13.06
N TYR A 107 3.72 -9.96 -13.86
CA TYR A 107 4.97 -9.42 -13.36
C TYR A 107 4.78 -8.10 -12.60
N ALA A 108 4.04 -7.14 -13.18
CA ALA A 108 3.73 -5.87 -12.53
C ALA A 108 2.89 -6.07 -11.26
N MET A 109 1.90 -6.97 -11.29
CA MET A 109 1.05 -7.28 -10.14
C MET A 109 1.87 -7.85 -8.97
N LYS A 110 2.83 -8.74 -9.23
CA LYS A 110 3.72 -9.29 -8.21
C LYS A 110 4.61 -8.24 -7.55
N LEU A 111 5.08 -7.24 -8.30
CA LEU A 111 5.92 -6.16 -7.78
C LEU A 111 5.10 -5.08 -7.05
N MET A 112 3.99 -4.66 -7.63
CA MET A 112 3.23 -3.50 -7.16
C MET A 112 2.15 -3.89 -6.14
N GLY A 113 1.60 -5.10 -6.21
CA GLY A 113 0.49 -5.55 -5.38
C GLY A 113 0.75 -5.47 -3.87
N PRO A 114 1.91 -5.96 -3.37
CA PRO A 114 2.25 -5.82 -1.96
C PRO A 114 2.33 -4.35 -1.50
N LEU A 115 2.86 -3.45 -2.34
CA LEU A 115 2.92 -2.02 -2.04
C LEU A 115 1.54 -1.36 -2.08
N VAL A 116 0.64 -1.80 -2.95
CA VAL A 116 -0.76 -1.33 -2.96
C VAL A 116 -1.48 -1.74 -1.67
N LYS A 117 -1.15 -2.89 -1.07
CA LYS A 117 -1.67 -3.26 0.27
C LYS A 117 -1.16 -2.31 1.36
N VAL A 118 0.12 -1.93 1.31
CA VAL A 118 0.67 -0.92 2.24
C VAL A 118 0.00 0.43 2.04
N LEU A 119 -0.22 0.84 0.79
CA LEU A 119 -0.94 2.09 0.49
C LEU A 119 -2.34 2.09 1.11
N ARG A 120 -3.10 1.00 0.97
CA ARG A 120 -4.43 0.87 1.59
C ARG A 120 -4.41 0.91 3.11
N LEU A 121 -3.34 0.43 3.74
CA LEU A 121 -3.17 0.50 5.19
C LEU A 121 -3.00 1.95 5.65
N VAL A 122 -2.14 2.73 4.98
CA VAL A 122 -1.86 4.12 5.36
C VAL A 122 -2.99 5.08 5.01
N ASP A 123 -3.78 4.74 3.99
CA ASP A 123 -4.93 5.50 3.53
C ASP A 123 -6.24 5.13 4.29
N GLY A 124 -6.18 4.19 5.22
CA GLY A 124 -7.32 3.74 6.00
C GLY A 124 -7.59 4.64 7.21
N ASP A 125 -8.76 5.27 7.25
CA ASP A 125 -9.10 6.26 8.28
C ASP A 125 -9.49 5.64 9.64
N LYS A 126 -9.64 4.31 9.72
CA LYS A 126 -10.17 3.62 10.92
C LYS A 126 -9.11 3.26 11.98
N LYS A 127 -7.85 3.06 11.59
CA LYS A 127 -6.77 2.68 12.50
C LYS A 127 -5.50 3.47 12.14
N PRO A 128 -4.89 4.22 13.07
CA PRO A 128 -3.63 4.90 12.82
C PRO A 128 -2.55 3.93 12.32
N ALA A 129 -1.96 4.25 11.17
CA ALA A 129 -1.05 3.33 10.48
C ALA A 129 0.37 3.30 11.07
N MET A 130 0.71 4.23 11.98
CA MET A 130 2.09 4.43 12.46
C MET A 130 2.68 3.18 13.13
N GLY A 131 1.87 2.48 13.93
CA GLY A 131 2.27 1.21 14.56
C GLY A 131 2.42 0.04 13.58
N TYR A 132 1.98 0.19 12.33
CA TYR A 132 1.83 -0.93 11.39
C TYR A 132 2.70 -0.82 10.14
N ILE A 133 3.01 0.40 9.69
CA ILE A 133 3.61 0.65 8.37
C ILE A 133 5.00 0.04 8.19
N TYR A 134 5.87 0.08 9.20
CA TYR A 134 7.21 -0.48 9.12
C TYR A 134 7.16 -2.00 8.89
N ALA A 135 6.33 -2.73 9.66
CA ALA A 135 6.09 -4.15 9.47
C ALA A 135 5.47 -4.44 8.10
N ALA A 136 4.49 -3.64 7.68
CA ALA A 136 3.81 -3.79 6.39
C ALA A 136 4.80 -3.64 5.22
N MET A 137 5.76 -2.73 5.31
CA MET A 137 6.81 -2.55 4.31
C MET A 137 7.81 -3.71 4.30
N LYS A 138 8.23 -4.22 5.47
CA LYS A 138 9.06 -5.44 5.54
C LYS A 138 8.34 -6.62 4.88
N ARG A 139 7.06 -6.83 5.21
CA ARG A 139 6.22 -7.88 4.61
C ARG A 139 6.06 -7.68 3.11
N ALA A 140 5.89 -6.45 2.64
CA ALA A 140 5.79 -6.16 1.22
C ALA A 140 7.08 -6.53 0.47
N LYS A 141 8.26 -6.14 1.00
CA LYS A 141 9.56 -6.53 0.45
C LYS A 141 9.73 -8.05 0.42
N ALA A 142 9.42 -8.73 1.52
CA ALA A 142 9.49 -10.19 1.60
C ALA A 142 8.56 -10.88 0.59
N THR A 143 7.32 -10.42 0.47
CA THR A 143 6.33 -10.94 -0.49
C THR A 143 6.81 -10.78 -1.94
N ILE A 144 7.41 -9.62 -2.26
CA ILE A 144 8.00 -9.38 -3.59
C ILE A 144 9.12 -10.38 -3.85
N LYS A 145 10.09 -10.52 -2.93
CA LYS A 145 11.22 -11.46 -3.09
C LYS A 145 10.73 -12.89 -3.30
N ALA A 146 9.80 -13.36 -2.48
CA ALA A 146 9.22 -14.71 -2.56
C ALA A 146 8.41 -14.95 -3.85
N SER A 147 7.96 -13.90 -4.56
CA SER A 147 7.15 -14.03 -5.77
C SER A 147 7.94 -14.43 -7.02
N PHE A 148 9.28 -14.45 -6.94
CA PHE A 148 10.17 -14.71 -8.07
C PHE A 148 11.26 -15.71 -7.71
N LYS A 149 11.75 -16.44 -8.73
CA LYS A 149 12.82 -17.44 -8.56
C LYS A 149 14.23 -16.84 -8.58
N ARG A 150 14.41 -15.72 -9.28
CA ARG A 150 15.73 -15.10 -9.49
C ARG A 150 15.71 -13.65 -9.05
N GLU A 151 16.73 -13.24 -8.29
CA GLU A 151 16.85 -11.88 -7.75
C GLU A 151 16.77 -10.78 -8.81
N LYS A 152 17.43 -10.99 -9.96
CA LYS A 152 17.39 -10.05 -11.10
C LYS A 152 15.98 -9.68 -11.57
N GLN A 153 14.96 -10.49 -11.24
CA GLN A 153 13.57 -10.20 -11.59
C GLN A 153 12.94 -9.11 -10.72
N TYR A 154 13.39 -8.93 -9.47
CA TYR A 154 12.84 -7.93 -8.53
C TYR A 154 13.85 -6.93 -8.00
N ALA A 155 15.17 -7.17 -8.15
CA ALA A 155 16.23 -6.38 -7.53
C ALA A 155 16.03 -4.87 -7.72
N LYS A 156 15.81 -4.43 -8.97
CA LYS A 156 15.55 -3.03 -9.30
C LYS A 156 14.31 -2.45 -8.60
N ALA A 157 13.27 -3.25 -8.39
CA ALA A 157 12.09 -2.80 -7.66
C ALA A 157 12.39 -2.68 -6.15
N ILE A 158 13.15 -3.60 -5.57
CA ILE A 158 13.59 -3.52 -4.17
C ILE A 158 14.50 -2.29 -3.97
N GLU A 159 15.45 -2.04 -4.86
CA GLU A 159 16.30 -0.85 -4.83
C GLU A 159 15.48 0.45 -4.84
N ILE A 160 14.48 0.54 -5.72
CA ILE A 160 13.54 1.66 -5.76
C ILE A 160 12.78 1.81 -4.43
N ILE A 161 12.34 0.69 -3.84
CA ILE A 161 11.64 0.68 -2.56
C ILE A 161 12.55 1.18 -1.45
N GLU A 162 13.76 0.64 -1.30
CA GLU A 162 14.68 1.04 -0.22
C GLU A 162 15.07 2.51 -0.35
N ARG A 163 15.43 2.97 -1.55
CA ARG A 163 15.77 4.37 -1.80
C ARG A 163 14.62 5.30 -1.42
N ARG A 164 13.40 5.00 -1.88
CA ARG A 164 12.23 5.83 -1.55
C ARG A 164 11.83 5.72 -0.08
N TRP A 165 12.03 4.56 0.52
CA TRP A 165 11.81 4.37 1.95
C TRP A 165 12.76 5.30 2.69
N GLN A 166 14.06 5.16 2.54
CA GLN A 166 15.05 6.01 3.22
C GLN A 166 14.80 7.52 3.02
N CYS A 167 14.49 7.98 1.80
CA CYS A 167 14.26 9.41 1.55
C CYS A 167 12.93 9.96 2.09
N GLN A 168 11.85 9.17 2.12
CA GLN A 168 10.48 9.69 2.34
C GLN A 168 9.78 9.09 3.56
N LEU A 169 10.07 7.84 3.91
CA LEU A 169 9.28 7.04 4.86
C LEU A 169 10.12 6.20 5.84
N GLY A 170 11.44 6.19 5.74
CA GLY A 170 12.39 5.46 6.60
C GLY A 170 12.84 6.29 7.78
N ARG A 171 11.97 7.17 8.28
CA ARG A 171 12.27 8.01 9.44
C ARG A 171 12.25 7.19 10.73
N PRO A 172 13.04 7.59 11.74
CA PRO A 172 12.99 6.99 13.08
C PRO A 172 11.57 6.75 13.59
N LEU A 173 10.66 7.67 13.28
CA LEU A 173 9.26 7.62 13.70
C LEU A 173 8.52 6.31 13.37
N HIS A 174 8.72 5.75 12.18
CA HIS A 174 8.00 4.52 11.79
C HIS A 174 8.58 3.28 12.46
N ALA A 175 9.90 3.24 12.69
CA ALA A 175 10.54 2.17 13.44
C ALA A 175 10.16 2.25 14.94
N THR A 176 10.08 3.46 15.49
CA THR A 176 9.55 3.72 16.84
C THR A 176 8.10 3.28 16.95
N GLY A 177 7.26 3.60 15.97
CA GLY A 177 5.87 3.13 15.93
C GLY A 177 5.76 1.60 15.94
N TYR A 178 6.64 0.92 15.20
CA TYR A 178 6.71 -0.55 15.23
C TYR A 178 7.13 -1.10 16.59
N PHE A 179 8.15 -0.51 17.22
CA PHE A 179 8.60 -0.89 18.57
C PHE A 179 7.48 -0.72 19.61
N LEU A 180 6.72 0.37 19.51
CA LEU A 180 5.62 0.68 20.43
C LEU A 180 4.34 -0.10 20.12
N ASN A 181 4.29 -0.90 19.06
CA ASN A 181 3.15 -1.74 18.80
C ASN A 181 3.26 -3.04 19.62
N PRO A 182 2.40 -3.26 20.63
CA PRO A 182 2.52 -4.42 21.51
C PRO A 182 2.27 -5.75 20.76
N GLU A 183 1.46 -5.75 19.70
CA GLU A 183 1.27 -6.94 18.84
C GLU A 183 2.60 -7.39 18.23
N TYR A 184 3.45 -6.45 17.82
CA TYR A 184 4.70 -6.76 17.13
C TYR A 184 5.89 -6.89 18.07
N TYR A 185 5.98 -6.02 19.07
CA TYR A 185 7.03 -6.07 20.06
C TYR A 185 7.05 -7.40 20.79
N TYR A 186 5.92 -7.80 21.39
CA TYR A 186 5.88 -9.02 22.19
C TYR A 186 5.79 -10.31 21.37
N ALA A 187 5.41 -10.23 20.08
CA ALA A 187 5.49 -11.39 19.19
C ALA A 187 6.92 -11.72 18.76
N ASN A 188 7.82 -10.73 18.71
CA ASN A 188 9.23 -10.92 18.38
C ASN A 188 10.09 -9.77 18.95
N ALA A 189 10.40 -9.88 20.25
CA ALA A 189 11.13 -8.84 20.97
C ALA A 189 12.56 -8.67 20.44
N ASP A 190 13.22 -9.76 20.06
CA ASP A 190 14.59 -9.73 19.52
C ASP A 190 14.69 -8.90 18.24
N GLU A 191 13.70 -9.04 17.35
CA GLU A 191 13.63 -8.21 16.14
C GLU A 191 13.39 -6.75 16.49
N ALA A 192 12.49 -6.46 17.43
CA ALA A 192 12.16 -5.10 17.85
C ALA A 192 13.33 -4.41 18.58
N LYS A 193 14.19 -5.17 19.25
CA LYS A 193 15.37 -4.69 19.99
C LYS A 193 16.62 -4.51 19.10
N LYS A 194 16.56 -4.81 17.80
CA LYS A 194 17.69 -4.55 16.89
C LYS A 194 18.15 -3.10 16.95
N GLY A 195 19.47 -2.88 16.86
CA GLY A 195 20.09 -1.57 17.02
C GLY A 195 19.55 -0.47 16.10
N GLU A 196 19.12 -0.82 14.87
CA GLU A 196 18.44 0.12 13.96
C GLU A 196 17.14 0.67 14.56
N ILE A 197 16.32 -0.19 15.16
CA ILE A 197 15.01 0.15 15.72
C ILE A 197 15.20 0.87 17.06
N MET A 198 16.07 0.36 17.94
CA MET A 198 16.37 1.03 19.21
C MET A 198 16.99 2.41 19.00
N GLY A 199 17.93 2.55 18.07
CA GLY A 199 18.50 3.84 17.70
C GLY A 199 17.45 4.81 17.14
N ALA A 200 16.41 4.30 16.46
CA ALA A 200 15.28 5.11 16.04
C ALA A 200 14.38 5.56 17.20
N VAL A 201 14.12 4.68 18.18
CA VAL A 201 13.37 5.01 19.40
C VAL A 201 14.05 6.15 20.16
N VAL A 202 15.36 6.03 20.43
CA VAL A 202 16.15 7.05 21.13
C VAL A 202 16.10 8.40 20.38
N LYS A 203 16.32 8.39 19.06
CA LYS A 203 16.23 9.61 18.23
C LYS A 203 14.84 10.25 18.28
N CYS A 204 13.77 9.45 18.33
CA CYS A 204 12.41 9.96 18.45
C CYS A 204 12.13 10.56 19.83
N ILE A 205 12.61 9.93 20.89
CA ILE A 205 12.48 10.44 22.27
C ILE A 205 13.15 11.81 22.38
N ALA A 206 14.42 11.91 22.00
CA ALA A 206 15.18 13.16 22.02
C ALA A 206 14.53 14.25 21.15
N ARG A 207 13.99 13.89 19.98
CA ARG A 207 13.37 14.87 19.07
C ARG A 207 12.03 15.42 19.55
N LEU A 208 11.22 14.58 20.22
CA LEU A 208 9.86 14.92 20.63
C LEU A 208 9.78 15.46 22.07
N ASN A 209 10.80 15.18 22.90
CA ASN A 209 10.91 15.61 24.29
C ASN A 209 12.29 16.26 24.51
N PRO A 210 12.43 17.58 24.37
CA PRO A 210 13.71 18.27 24.54
C PRO A 210 14.29 18.22 25.96
N ASP A 211 13.45 18.01 26.97
CA ASP A 211 13.84 17.92 28.38
C ASP A 211 14.48 16.55 28.68
N GLU A 212 15.76 16.55 29.04
CA GLU A 212 16.55 15.36 29.36
C GLU A 212 15.97 14.57 30.54
N SER A 213 15.39 15.24 31.55
CA SER A 213 14.75 14.55 32.68
C SER A 213 13.56 13.72 32.23
N ILE A 214 12.79 14.21 31.24
CA ILE A 214 11.69 13.44 30.65
C ILE A 214 12.24 12.28 29.81
N GLN A 215 13.35 12.48 29.09
CA GLN A 215 13.97 11.42 28.31
C GLN A 215 14.42 10.25 29.20
N ASP A 216 15.06 10.55 30.33
CA ASP A 216 15.51 9.55 31.31
C ASP A 216 14.34 8.78 31.92
N LYS A 217 13.26 9.48 32.28
CA LYS A 217 12.02 8.84 32.77
C LYS A 217 11.41 7.92 31.71
N ILE A 218 11.36 8.35 30.45
CA ILE A 218 10.88 7.51 29.35
C ILE A 218 11.79 6.28 29.20
N SER A 219 13.11 6.44 29.32
CA SER A 219 14.06 5.33 29.25
C SER A 219 13.81 4.28 30.33
N LEU A 220 13.66 4.70 31.59
CA LEU A 220 13.33 3.79 32.70
C LEU A 220 11.97 3.11 32.50
N GLN A 221 10.98 3.83 31.99
CA GLN A 221 9.66 3.28 31.73
C GLN A 221 9.64 2.34 30.53
N LEU A 222 10.55 2.51 29.57
CA LEU A 222 10.71 1.56 28.47
C LEU A 222 11.05 0.19 29.03
N ASP A 223 11.93 0.08 30.02
CA ASP A 223 12.30 -1.21 30.62
C ASP A 223 11.08 -1.95 31.16
N LYS A 224 10.16 -1.25 31.83
CA LYS A 224 8.89 -1.83 32.30
C LYS A 224 8.05 -2.39 31.15
N TYR A 225 7.91 -1.64 30.06
CA TYR A 225 7.22 -2.12 28.86
C TYR A 225 7.93 -3.34 28.27
N GLN A 226 9.26 -3.30 28.13
CA GLN A 226 10.03 -4.37 27.53
C GLN A 226 9.89 -5.70 28.29
N HIS A 227 9.81 -5.64 29.62
CA HIS A 227 9.69 -6.82 30.49
C HIS A 227 8.22 -7.18 30.83
N ALA A 228 7.25 -6.46 30.24
CA ALA A 228 5.83 -6.62 30.53
C ALA A 228 5.51 -6.52 32.03
N GLU A 229 6.13 -5.56 32.72
CA GLU A 229 5.88 -5.30 34.14
C GLU A 229 4.56 -4.54 34.36
N GLY A 230 4.00 -4.68 35.57
CA GLY A 230 2.76 -4.00 35.96
C GLY A 230 1.59 -4.33 35.02
N LEU A 231 0.82 -3.32 34.65
CA LEU A 231 -0.35 -3.47 33.78
C LEU A 231 -0.02 -4.09 32.40
N PHE A 232 1.23 -4.00 31.91
CA PHE A 232 1.59 -4.57 30.61
C PHE A 232 1.60 -6.10 30.57
N GLY A 233 1.85 -6.72 31.74
CA GLY A 233 1.85 -8.18 31.94
C GLY A 233 0.48 -8.74 32.34
N ASP A 234 -0.51 -7.88 32.57
CA ASP A 234 -1.85 -8.32 32.94
C ASP A 234 -2.47 -9.21 31.85
N ARG A 235 -3.25 -10.21 32.27
CA ARG A 235 -3.88 -11.18 31.35
C ARG A 235 -4.81 -10.49 30.35
N MET A 236 -5.52 -9.43 30.75
CA MET A 236 -6.35 -8.65 29.85
C MET A 236 -5.51 -7.84 28.86
N ALA A 237 -4.43 -7.21 29.33
CA ALA A 237 -3.51 -6.47 28.48
C ALA A 237 -2.91 -7.37 27.39
N ILE A 238 -2.44 -8.56 27.76
CA ILE A 238 -1.87 -9.56 26.84
C ILE A 238 -2.88 -9.97 25.75
N ARG A 239 -4.11 -10.34 26.14
CA ARG A 239 -5.15 -10.74 25.16
C ARG A 239 -5.50 -9.61 24.20
N GLN A 240 -5.38 -8.35 24.62
CA GLN A 240 -5.82 -7.20 23.83
C GLN A 240 -4.74 -6.62 22.91
N ARG A 241 -3.49 -7.11 22.96
CA ARG A 241 -2.38 -6.60 22.15
C ARG A 241 -2.66 -6.58 20.65
N SER A 242 -3.36 -7.60 20.13
CA SER A 242 -3.73 -7.73 18.70
C SER A 242 -5.17 -7.30 18.38
N ILE A 243 -5.97 -6.96 19.40
CA ILE A 243 -7.39 -6.62 19.25
C ILE A 243 -7.56 -5.10 19.13
N ARG A 244 -6.95 -4.36 20.07
CA ARG A 244 -7.01 -2.90 20.12
C ARG A 244 -6.07 -2.28 19.09
N SER A 245 -6.32 -1.01 18.76
CA SER A 245 -5.28 -0.22 18.10
C SER A 245 -4.12 0.02 19.09
N PRO A 246 -2.88 0.21 18.63
CA PRO A 246 -1.74 0.39 19.53
C PRO A 246 -1.94 1.60 20.46
N ALA A 247 -2.44 2.72 19.95
CA ALA A 247 -2.71 3.91 20.75
C ALA A 247 -3.77 3.65 21.85
N ASP A 248 -4.86 2.93 21.52
CA ASP A 248 -5.90 2.57 22.49
C ASP A 248 -5.42 1.57 23.54
N TRP A 249 -4.47 0.70 23.16
CA TRP A 249 -3.84 -0.23 24.10
C TRP A 249 -2.95 0.53 25.08
N TRP A 250 -2.12 1.47 24.60
CA TRP A 250 -1.31 2.34 25.45
C TRP A 250 -2.18 3.20 26.37
N ASN A 251 -3.30 3.73 25.88
CA ASN A 251 -4.22 4.50 26.72
C ASN A 251 -4.82 3.66 27.87
N ALA A 252 -5.10 2.38 27.63
CA ALA A 252 -5.72 1.51 28.63
C ALA A 252 -4.74 0.88 29.62
N PHE A 253 -3.52 0.53 29.18
CA PHE A 253 -2.59 -0.28 29.96
C PHE A 253 -1.25 0.41 30.26
N GLY A 254 -1.02 1.63 29.74
CA GLY A 254 0.20 2.41 29.98
C GLY A 254 0.21 3.25 31.26
N GLY A 255 -0.79 3.09 32.13
CA GLY A 255 -0.99 3.97 33.30
C GLY A 255 0.19 4.00 34.27
N ASP A 256 0.92 2.89 34.40
CA ASP A 256 2.11 2.77 35.29
C ASP A 256 3.36 3.46 34.71
N THR A 257 3.26 4.00 33.50
CA THR A 257 4.35 4.64 32.75
C THR A 257 3.87 5.94 32.08
N PRO A 258 3.57 7.00 32.84
CA PRO A 258 2.86 8.16 32.29
C PRO A 258 3.63 8.92 31.19
N GLU A 259 4.95 9.06 31.31
CA GLU A 259 5.78 9.73 30.29
C GLU A 259 5.87 8.90 29.00
N LEU A 260 6.13 7.59 29.13
CA LEU A 260 6.17 6.67 28.00
C LEU A 260 4.79 6.52 27.35
N GLN A 261 3.71 6.47 28.13
CA GLN A 261 2.34 6.42 27.63
C GLN A 261 2.04 7.64 26.77
N LYS A 262 2.32 8.86 27.27
CA LYS A 262 2.15 10.10 26.50
C LYS A 262 2.98 10.09 25.22
N PHE A 263 4.25 9.67 25.30
CA PHE A 263 5.12 9.54 24.14
C PHE A 263 4.56 8.53 23.13
N ALA A 264 4.12 7.36 23.59
CA ALA A 264 3.66 6.27 22.74
C ALA A 264 2.37 6.65 22.01
N ILE A 265 1.38 7.19 22.73
CA ILE A 265 0.13 7.68 22.14
C ILE A 265 0.43 8.79 21.13
N ARG A 266 1.33 9.73 21.47
CA ARG A 266 1.73 10.81 20.55
C ARG A 266 2.32 10.26 19.26
N VAL A 267 3.26 9.32 19.33
CA VAL A 267 3.87 8.70 18.14
C VAL A 267 2.81 7.93 17.35
N LEU A 268 2.07 7.04 18.00
CA LEU A 268 1.17 6.10 17.34
C LEU A 268 -0.06 6.77 16.71
N SER A 269 -0.44 7.96 17.18
CA SER A 269 -1.56 8.74 16.66
C SER A 269 -1.20 9.62 15.46
N LEU A 270 0.08 9.72 15.08
CA LEU A 270 0.49 10.49 13.91
C LEU A 270 0.03 9.81 12.61
N THR A 271 -0.34 10.63 11.63
CA THR A 271 -0.77 10.15 10.31
C THR A 271 0.44 9.74 9.46
N CYS A 272 0.30 8.64 8.72
CA CYS A 272 1.32 8.18 7.76
C CYS A 272 0.99 8.55 6.31
N SER A 273 -0.10 9.29 6.09
CA SER A 273 -0.57 9.67 4.77
C SER A 273 -0.98 11.13 4.73
N ALA A 274 -0.60 11.81 3.65
CA ALA A 274 -1.12 13.13 3.31
C ALA A 274 -2.45 13.07 2.56
N THR A 275 -2.90 11.89 2.10
CA THR A 275 -4.11 11.74 1.28
C THR A 275 -5.40 11.99 2.07
N GLY A 276 -5.39 11.84 3.39
CA GLY A 276 -6.52 12.22 4.25
C GLY A 276 -6.81 13.73 4.13
N CYS A 277 -5.77 14.55 4.07
CA CYS A 277 -5.90 15.97 3.75
C CYS A 277 -6.43 16.14 2.32
N GLU A 278 -5.88 15.45 1.33
CA GLU A 278 -6.32 15.56 -0.08
C GLU A 278 -7.80 15.18 -0.28
N ARG A 279 -8.34 14.18 0.46
CA ARG A 279 -9.77 13.84 0.41
C ARG A 279 -10.63 14.96 0.95
N ASN A 280 -10.29 15.51 2.12
CA ASN A 280 -11.00 16.65 2.69
C ASN A 280 -10.94 17.86 1.74
N TRP A 281 -9.77 18.15 1.15
CA TRP A 281 -9.60 19.20 0.15
C TRP A 281 -10.37 18.93 -1.16
N SER A 282 -10.52 17.67 -1.59
CA SER A 282 -11.32 17.33 -2.78
C SER A 282 -12.82 17.51 -2.56
N VAL A 283 -13.31 17.19 -1.36
CA VAL A 283 -14.70 17.46 -0.93
C VAL A 283 -14.91 18.97 -0.80
N PHE A 284 -13.93 19.68 -0.23
CA PHE A 284 -13.95 21.14 -0.13
C PHE A 284 -13.91 21.81 -1.51
N GLN A 285 -13.12 21.29 -2.46
CA GLN A 285 -13.12 21.76 -3.85
C GLN A 285 -14.46 21.52 -4.53
N GLN A 286 -15.13 20.38 -4.29
CA GLN A 286 -16.47 20.13 -4.82
C GLN A 286 -17.52 21.10 -4.25
N LEU A 287 -17.36 21.55 -3.00
CA LEU A 287 -18.24 22.55 -2.37
C LEU A 287 -17.94 23.99 -2.81
N HIS A 288 -16.68 24.30 -3.16
CA HIS A 288 -16.23 25.67 -3.44
C HIS A 288 -15.91 25.97 -4.92
N THR A 289 -15.88 24.98 -5.81
CA THR A 289 -15.85 25.25 -7.26
C THR A 289 -17.27 25.37 -7.79
N LYS A 290 -17.66 26.59 -8.18
CA LYS A 290 -18.85 26.84 -9.00
C LYS A 290 -18.70 26.13 -10.35
N ARG A 291 -19.09 24.85 -10.43
CA ARG A 291 -19.52 24.29 -11.71
C ARG A 291 -20.91 24.85 -12.01
N ARG A 292 -20.97 25.90 -12.82
CA ARG A 292 -22.19 26.23 -13.57
C ARG A 292 -22.49 25.01 -14.46
N ASN A 293 -23.70 24.48 -14.31
CA ASN A 293 -24.31 23.52 -15.23
C ASN A 293 -24.39 24.10 -16.65
#